data_AF-A0AAJ3RTS4-F1
#
_entry.id   AF-A0AAJ3RTS4-F1
#
_cell.length_a   1.000
_cell.length_b   1.000
_cell.length_c   1.000
_cell.angle_alpha   90.00
_cell.angle_beta   90.00
_cell.angle_gamma   90.00
#
_symmetry.space_group_name_H-M   'P 1'
#
loop_
_entity.id
_entity.type
_entity.pdbx_description
1 polymer ?
#
loop_
_entity_poly.entity_id
_entity_poly.type
_entity_poly.pdbx_seq_one_letter_code
_entity_poly.pdbx_strand_id
1 'polypeptide(L)'
;MSLIVASASMSAVAQDIQMMNTPVLSGVVAKAKPQIEANQRLISDYLEVGGHGTAPFNNGESMIGSFYSQEMLKPFIGCKVKSIRVLSADASRIQNVFIKEGNTIYDATEVKAEGTLGNSIGDNWYEIKLSKEIEITAETKGFAIGYNLVAGNQGKITIGKNGVNSYKGNLYTYFGRTNEWINRSTTQPLTLPLQLVVEPVAGTTMSELVVSHIELPSYTEIGKAINVDYWLTNASSTPINDFELDVQIDNKSVKTITVEQGVGVGETNRKFSIAELQPNISTAGKHNLALVLTKVNGKELKDVKGAENNHKVLYYKEVVARQKTLVEEYTSERCRNCYRGVKNIKELKKRQSDMVMVAVHLNETAYPDDVAAPESQFIKRMANVSGIPSFACNRTAFIYNKQETIANPNIAGESSPELTQVIDNFYNFSKKNTCVFSTLGIVNKYDKDNRKIKITVTGTGVNKAKELLEDYALFVLVTENNVDGHQGDENGFLVEAKHQDVLRGYVSDVKGDNDLVWEGDNFTKTYDFAIQNDWKPVDLEIVAFIAPKIKEIGVNLESLAVQNCVSEPLAKDPNAIENVATDLPAKEIGRYNVKGQRISAPQKGINIVKFSDGKMLKEIVK
;
A
#
# COMPACT_ATOMS: atom_id res chain seq x y z
N MET A 1 -40.89 6.44 -27.24
CA MET A 1 -39.76 5.71 -27.84
C MET A 1 -38.93 5.15 -26.71
N SER A 2 -39.14 3.87 -26.39
CA SER A 2 -38.40 3.16 -25.35
C SER A 2 -36.98 2.87 -25.84
N LEU A 3 -35.97 3.34 -25.10
CA LEU A 3 -34.60 2.86 -25.23
C LEU A 3 -34.29 1.97 -24.02
N ILE A 4 -34.11 0.69 -24.36
CA ILE A 4 -33.81 -0.43 -23.49
C ILE A 4 -32.42 -0.23 -22.88
N VAL A 5 -32.36 -0.39 -21.56
CA VAL A 5 -31.11 -0.49 -20.78
C VAL A 5 -30.43 -1.81 -21.14
N ALA A 6 -29.28 -1.73 -21.81
CA ALA A 6 -28.39 -2.86 -22.04
C ALA A 6 -27.25 -2.83 -21.01
N SER A 7 -27.25 -3.80 -20.11
CA SER A 7 -26.09 -4.21 -19.31
C SER A 7 -24.99 -4.70 -20.26
N ALA A 8 -23.86 -4.00 -20.32
CA ALA A 8 -22.69 -4.44 -21.08
C ALA A 8 -21.62 -4.98 -20.11
N SER A 9 -21.55 -6.30 -20.04
CA SER A 9 -20.33 -7.06 -19.77
C SER A 9 -19.26 -6.65 -20.78
N MET A 10 -18.06 -6.27 -20.33
CA MET A 10 -16.92 -6.07 -21.23
C MET A 10 -15.96 -7.25 -21.10
N SER A 11 -16.28 -8.31 -21.83
CA SER A 11 -15.35 -9.30 -22.37
C SER A 11 -15.24 -9.05 -23.88
N ALA A 12 -14.02 -9.10 -24.40
CA ALA A 12 -13.62 -9.14 -25.80
C ALA A 12 -13.77 -7.87 -26.66
N VAL A 13 -12.63 -7.23 -26.94
CA VAL A 13 -12.30 -6.85 -28.33
C VAL A 13 -11.07 -7.66 -28.71
N ALA A 14 -11.32 -8.82 -29.31
CA ALA A 14 -10.34 -9.47 -30.16
C ALA A 14 -10.38 -8.75 -31.51
N GLN A 15 -9.24 -8.21 -31.93
CA GLN A 15 -8.98 -7.98 -33.34
C GLN A 15 -7.65 -8.66 -33.67
N ASP A 16 -7.77 -9.69 -34.49
CA ASP A 16 -6.70 -10.41 -35.16
C ASP A 16 -5.73 -9.44 -35.83
N ILE A 17 -4.46 -9.49 -35.44
CA ILE A 17 -3.35 -9.14 -36.33
C ILE A 17 -2.61 -10.45 -36.58
N GLN A 18 -2.77 -10.94 -37.81
CA GLN A 18 -2.12 -12.13 -38.33
C GLN A 18 -0.61 -12.10 -38.06
N MET A 19 -0.13 -13.20 -37.48
CA MET A 19 1.28 -13.56 -37.47
C MET A 19 1.79 -13.69 -38.91
N MET A 20 2.70 -12.81 -39.33
CA MET A 20 3.70 -13.12 -40.33
C MET A 20 5.02 -12.46 -39.97
N ASN A 21 6.08 -13.26 -40.04
CA ASN A 21 7.48 -12.97 -39.76
C ASN A 21 7.88 -13.03 -38.28
N THR A 22 7.84 -14.26 -37.75
CA THR A 22 8.73 -14.68 -36.65
C THR A 22 10.18 -14.32 -37.01
N PRO A 23 10.88 -13.50 -36.22
CA PRO A 23 12.32 -13.46 -36.31
C PRO A 23 12.84 -14.81 -35.84
N VAL A 24 13.56 -15.51 -36.72
CA VAL A 24 14.41 -16.63 -36.32
C VAL A 24 15.31 -16.15 -35.19
N LEU A 25 15.30 -16.84 -34.06
CA LEU A 25 16.27 -16.69 -32.96
C LEU A 25 17.67 -17.01 -33.50
N SER A 26 18.30 -16.03 -34.13
CA SER A 26 19.71 -16.08 -34.47
C SER A 26 20.53 -15.66 -33.26
N GLY A 27 21.22 -16.65 -32.69
CA GLY A 27 22.38 -16.45 -31.83
C GLY A 27 22.10 -15.76 -30.49
N VAL A 28 21.58 -16.51 -29.51
CA VAL A 28 21.93 -16.21 -28.12
C VAL A 28 23.43 -16.44 -28.01
N VAL A 29 24.21 -15.36 -28.05
CA VAL A 29 25.62 -15.41 -27.62
C VAL A 29 25.57 -15.79 -26.15
N ALA A 30 25.91 -17.04 -25.85
CA ALA A 30 25.99 -17.54 -24.50
C ALA A 30 27.01 -16.69 -23.73
N LYS A 31 26.53 -15.77 -22.89
CA LYS A 31 27.38 -15.17 -21.86
C LYS A 31 27.81 -16.26 -20.89
N ALA A 32 29.03 -16.14 -20.37
CA ALA A 32 29.58 -17.09 -19.41
C ALA A 32 28.61 -17.23 -18.22
N LYS A 33 28.14 -18.46 -17.99
CA LYS A 33 27.23 -18.77 -16.88
C LYS A 33 27.90 -18.38 -15.56
N PRO A 34 27.16 -17.80 -14.60
CA PRO A 34 27.50 -17.92 -13.18
C PRO A 34 27.94 -19.35 -12.86
N GLN A 35 29.18 -19.53 -12.41
CA GLN A 35 29.65 -20.82 -11.90
C GLN A 35 29.07 -20.99 -10.49
N ILE A 36 27.81 -21.37 -10.40
CA ILE A 36 27.17 -21.81 -9.14
C ILE A 36 26.93 -23.31 -9.19
N GLU A 37 26.87 -23.95 -8.03
CA GLU A 37 26.63 -25.39 -7.94
C GLU A 37 25.23 -25.74 -8.45
N ALA A 38 25.04 -26.98 -8.95
CA ALA A 38 23.76 -27.42 -9.52
C ALA A 38 22.57 -27.29 -8.53
N ASN A 39 22.86 -27.38 -7.22
CA ASN A 39 21.85 -27.24 -6.16
C ASN A 39 21.68 -25.81 -5.63
N GLN A 40 22.31 -24.82 -6.27
CA GLN A 40 22.22 -23.41 -5.88
C GLN A 40 21.33 -22.63 -6.83
N ARG A 41 20.74 -21.53 -6.35
CA ARG A 41 19.94 -20.59 -7.16
C ARG A 41 20.34 -19.16 -6.88
N LEU A 42 20.05 -18.30 -7.84
CA LEU A 42 20.24 -16.86 -7.71
C LEU A 42 18.90 -16.21 -7.36
N ILE A 43 18.88 -15.42 -6.29
CA ILE A 43 17.81 -14.46 -6.04
C ILE A 43 18.33 -13.11 -6.53
N SER A 44 17.63 -12.51 -7.50
CA SER A 44 18.06 -11.28 -8.16
C SER A 44 16.86 -10.55 -8.77
N ASP A 45 16.78 -9.25 -8.54
CA ASP A 45 15.91 -8.37 -9.33
C ASP A 45 16.57 -7.89 -10.62
N TYR A 46 17.89 -8.03 -10.76
CA TYR A 46 18.65 -7.55 -11.90
C TYR A 46 18.44 -8.44 -13.14
N LEU A 47 17.98 -7.82 -14.23
CA LEU A 47 17.82 -8.43 -15.55
C LEU A 47 19.14 -8.36 -16.33
N GLU A 48 19.95 -9.41 -16.25
CA GLU A 48 21.29 -9.43 -16.88
C GLU A 48 21.29 -9.20 -18.40
N VAL A 49 20.27 -9.70 -19.11
CA VAL A 49 20.10 -9.48 -20.55
C VAL A 49 19.78 -8.02 -20.90
N GLY A 50 19.23 -7.27 -19.95
CA GLY A 50 18.97 -5.84 -20.07
C GLY A 50 20.22 -4.97 -20.00
N GLY A 51 21.36 -5.56 -19.62
CA GLY A 51 22.64 -4.89 -19.45
C GLY A 51 22.70 -4.01 -18.19
N HIS A 52 23.88 -3.45 -17.95
CA HIS A 52 24.13 -2.51 -16.86
C HIS A 52 24.64 -1.17 -17.40
N GLY A 53 24.46 -0.13 -16.60
CA GLY A 53 24.98 1.21 -16.83
C GLY A 53 25.63 1.77 -15.57
N THR A 54 25.85 3.09 -15.55
CA THR A 54 26.35 3.78 -14.36
C THR A 54 25.51 5.02 -14.10
N ALA A 55 25.19 5.29 -12.83
CA ALA A 55 24.45 6.49 -12.41
C ALA A 55 25.25 7.28 -11.37
N PRO A 56 25.12 8.63 -11.34
CA PRO A 56 25.81 9.48 -10.36
C PRO A 56 25.16 9.38 -8.98
N PHE A 57 26.00 9.43 -7.94
CA PHE A 57 25.58 9.44 -6.53
C PHE A 57 26.10 10.72 -5.86
N ASN A 58 25.26 11.29 -5.00
CA ASN A 58 25.39 12.63 -4.45
C ASN A 58 26.23 12.65 -3.16
N ASN A 59 26.85 13.78 -2.87
CA ASN A 59 27.51 14.02 -1.59
C ASN A 59 26.55 13.82 -0.41
N GLY A 60 26.91 12.90 0.49
CA GLY A 60 26.11 12.55 1.68
C GLY A 60 25.40 11.21 1.57
N GLU A 61 25.38 10.59 0.38
CA GLU A 61 24.98 9.19 0.24
C GLU A 61 26.12 8.29 0.75
N SER A 62 25.81 7.34 1.64
CA SER A 62 26.79 6.49 2.33
C SER A 62 26.58 4.99 2.11
N MET A 63 25.35 4.60 1.76
CA MET A 63 25.01 3.23 1.37
C MET A 63 24.18 3.26 0.10
N ILE A 64 24.25 2.18 -0.65
CA ILE A 64 23.31 1.83 -1.71
C ILE A 64 22.79 0.42 -1.45
N GLY A 65 21.54 0.16 -1.78
CA GLY A 65 20.98 -1.18 -1.70
C GLY A 65 19.74 -1.38 -2.55
N SER A 66 19.34 -2.64 -2.61
CA SER A 66 18.05 -3.15 -3.08
C SER A 66 17.38 -3.88 -1.93
N PHE A 67 16.05 -4.00 -1.97
CA PHE A 67 15.27 -4.71 -0.96
C PHE A 67 14.59 -5.94 -1.55
N TYR A 68 14.91 -7.11 -1.03
CA TYR A 68 14.23 -8.36 -1.40
C TYR A 68 13.20 -8.64 -0.32
N SER A 69 11.93 -8.44 -0.65
CA SER A 69 10.81 -8.58 0.29
C SER A 69 10.65 -10.02 0.77
N GLN A 70 9.94 -10.20 1.90
CA GLN A 70 9.53 -11.53 2.36
C GLN A 70 8.85 -12.33 1.25
N GLU A 71 7.97 -11.71 0.45
CA GLU A 71 7.29 -12.38 -0.67
C GLU A 71 8.27 -12.90 -1.73
N MET A 72 9.30 -12.12 -2.06
CA MET A 72 10.37 -12.56 -2.98
C MET A 72 11.20 -13.71 -2.40
N LEU A 73 11.43 -13.71 -1.08
CA LEU A 73 12.23 -14.72 -0.39
C LEU A 73 11.45 -15.99 -0.07
N LYS A 74 10.12 -15.93 -0.06
CA LYS A 74 9.19 -17.00 0.33
C LYS A 74 9.44 -18.35 -0.35
N PRO A 75 9.73 -18.42 -1.66
CA PRO A 75 10.02 -19.69 -2.32
C PRO A 75 11.28 -20.37 -1.79
N PHE A 76 12.15 -19.61 -1.12
CA PHE A 76 13.46 -20.04 -0.62
C PHE A 76 13.45 -20.31 0.89
N ILE A 77 12.28 -20.42 1.54
CA ILE A 77 12.18 -20.82 2.95
C ILE A 77 12.77 -22.23 3.16
N GLY A 78 13.74 -22.32 4.07
CA GLY A 78 14.57 -23.50 4.31
C GLY A 78 15.85 -23.54 3.45
N CYS A 79 16.16 -22.46 2.72
CA CYS A 79 17.44 -22.28 2.05
C CYS A 79 18.35 -21.37 2.86
N LYS A 80 19.65 -21.56 2.68
CA LYS A 80 20.71 -20.75 3.26
C LYS A 80 21.33 -19.86 2.20
N VAL A 81 21.53 -18.59 2.53
CA VAL A 81 22.35 -17.66 1.73
C VAL A 81 23.82 -18.05 1.91
N LYS A 82 24.48 -18.43 0.82
CA LYS A 82 25.87 -18.89 0.79
C LYS A 82 26.83 -17.75 0.46
N SER A 83 26.44 -16.91 -0.50
CA SER A 83 27.25 -15.78 -0.95
C SER A 83 26.40 -14.67 -1.55
N ILE A 84 27.03 -13.50 -1.69
CA ILE A 84 26.50 -12.34 -2.40
C ILE A 84 27.40 -12.10 -3.60
N ARG A 85 26.81 -11.96 -4.78
CA ARG A 85 27.51 -11.59 -6.01
C ARG A 85 27.14 -10.16 -6.38
N VAL A 86 28.14 -9.33 -6.63
CA VAL A 86 27.97 -7.91 -6.99
C VAL A 86 28.67 -7.65 -8.31
N LEU A 87 27.95 -7.11 -9.28
CA LEU A 87 28.55 -6.58 -10.51
C LEU A 87 28.92 -5.11 -10.27
N SER A 88 30.21 -4.79 -10.34
CA SER A 88 30.69 -3.43 -10.18
C SER A 88 31.80 -3.11 -11.18
N ALA A 89 31.57 -2.11 -12.02
CA ALA A 89 32.57 -1.57 -12.94
C ALA A 89 33.69 -0.80 -12.22
N ASP A 90 33.46 -0.39 -10.97
CA ASP A 90 34.45 0.28 -10.11
C ASP A 90 34.33 -0.23 -8.66
N ALA A 91 34.98 -1.36 -8.40
CA ALA A 91 34.98 -1.99 -7.07
C ALA A 91 35.68 -1.16 -5.99
N SER A 92 36.54 -0.19 -6.36
CA SER A 92 37.22 0.68 -5.40
C SER A 92 36.27 1.58 -4.60
N ARG A 93 35.02 1.71 -5.07
CA ARG A 93 33.97 2.49 -4.39
C ARG A 93 33.29 1.74 -3.26
N ILE A 94 33.44 0.43 -3.22
CA ILE A 94 32.70 -0.43 -2.30
C ILE A 94 33.59 -0.74 -1.10
N GLN A 95 33.18 -0.28 0.07
CA GLN A 95 33.89 -0.55 1.33
C GLN A 95 33.63 -1.98 1.80
N ASN A 96 32.35 -2.35 1.88
CA ASN A 96 31.90 -3.68 2.24
C ASN A 96 30.46 -3.88 1.72
N VAL A 97 30.04 -5.14 1.60
CA VAL A 97 28.70 -5.56 1.21
C VAL A 97 27.97 -6.04 2.45
N PHE A 98 26.68 -5.71 2.58
CA PHE A 98 25.86 -6.07 3.71
C PHE A 98 24.56 -6.78 3.30
N ILE A 99 24.03 -7.57 4.23
CA ILE A 99 22.63 -7.98 4.31
C ILE A 99 22.09 -7.48 5.64
N LYS A 100 21.03 -6.69 5.60
CA LYS A 100 20.25 -6.30 6.78
C LYS A 100 18.85 -6.87 6.67
N GLU A 101 18.24 -7.24 7.79
CA GLU A 101 16.86 -7.72 7.84
C GLU A 101 15.91 -6.61 8.31
N GLY A 102 14.78 -6.49 7.63
CA GLY A 102 13.68 -5.57 7.94
C GLY A 102 12.45 -5.92 7.11
N ASN A 103 11.30 -5.33 7.44
CA ASN A 103 10.10 -5.50 6.61
C ASN A 103 10.20 -4.70 5.31
N THR A 104 11.09 -3.71 5.29
CA THR A 104 11.35 -2.75 4.24
C THR A 104 12.85 -2.43 4.24
N ILE A 105 13.35 -1.69 3.25
CA ILE A 105 14.73 -1.19 3.35
C ILE A 105 14.90 -0.13 4.46
N TYR A 106 13.82 0.59 4.77
CA TYR A 106 13.82 1.74 5.66
C TYR A 106 13.96 1.36 7.14
N ASP A 107 13.43 0.21 7.52
CA ASP A 107 13.48 -0.34 8.89
C ASP A 107 14.53 -1.46 9.05
N ALA A 108 15.25 -1.82 7.98
CA ALA A 108 16.28 -2.85 8.00
C ALA A 108 17.55 -2.38 8.74
N THR A 109 17.54 -2.47 10.06
CA THR A 109 18.67 -2.07 10.93
C THR A 109 19.52 -3.25 11.41
N GLU A 110 18.97 -4.46 11.46
CA GLU A 110 19.69 -5.65 11.95
C GLU A 110 20.65 -6.18 10.87
N VAL A 111 21.95 -6.04 11.08
CA VAL A 111 22.98 -6.60 10.18
C VAL A 111 23.06 -8.12 10.35
N LYS A 112 22.69 -8.87 9.32
CA LYS A 112 22.79 -10.34 9.28
C LYS A 112 24.12 -10.83 8.75
N ALA A 113 24.69 -10.11 7.79
CA ALA A 113 26.02 -10.33 7.29
C ALA A 113 26.64 -9.03 6.78
N GLU A 114 27.96 -8.94 6.90
CA GLU A 114 28.78 -7.88 6.32
C GLU A 114 30.13 -8.48 5.93
N GLY A 115 30.67 -8.08 4.79
CA GLY A 115 31.95 -8.59 4.31
C GLY A 115 32.57 -7.71 3.24
N THR A 116 33.89 -7.69 3.17
CA THR A 116 34.60 -7.00 2.09
C THR A 116 34.45 -7.77 0.78
N LEU A 117 34.50 -7.05 -0.34
CA LEU A 117 34.54 -7.70 -1.65
C LEU A 117 35.71 -8.68 -1.73
N GLY A 118 35.42 -9.88 -2.25
CA GLY A 118 36.45 -10.82 -2.65
C GLY A 118 37.15 -10.41 -3.94
N ASN A 119 37.96 -11.31 -4.49
CA ASN A 119 38.52 -11.13 -5.82
C ASN A 119 37.42 -11.20 -6.89
N SER A 120 37.68 -10.58 -8.05
CA SER A 120 36.80 -10.70 -9.22
C SER A 120 36.70 -12.18 -9.64
N ILE A 121 35.48 -12.61 -9.92
CA ILE A 121 35.15 -13.94 -10.47
C ILE A 121 34.90 -13.88 -11.99
N GLY A 122 35.31 -12.78 -12.65
CA GLY A 122 35.14 -12.55 -14.09
C GLY A 122 34.03 -11.55 -14.42
N ASP A 123 34.12 -10.88 -15.57
CA ASP A 123 33.11 -9.93 -16.09
C ASP A 123 32.66 -8.85 -15.08
N ASN A 124 33.59 -8.36 -14.26
CA ASN A 124 33.35 -7.39 -13.19
C ASN A 124 32.39 -7.87 -12.08
N TRP A 125 32.15 -9.17 -12.00
CA TRP A 125 31.48 -9.78 -10.85
C TRP A 125 32.48 -10.05 -9.75
N TYR A 126 32.04 -9.83 -8.52
CA TYR A 126 32.76 -10.12 -7.30
C TYR A 126 31.86 -10.95 -6.39
N GLU A 127 32.43 -11.92 -5.70
CA GLU A 127 31.69 -12.77 -4.77
C GLU A 127 32.18 -12.58 -3.34
N ILE A 128 31.23 -12.40 -2.43
CA ILE A 128 31.45 -12.41 -0.98
C ILE A 128 30.83 -13.68 -0.44
N LYS A 129 31.66 -14.62 0.00
CA LYS A 129 31.20 -15.78 0.77
C LYS A 129 30.88 -15.33 2.19
N LEU A 130 29.68 -15.67 2.67
CA LEU A 130 29.27 -15.28 4.01
C LEU A 130 30.02 -16.10 5.05
N SER A 131 30.58 -15.43 6.05
CA SER A 131 31.24 -16.10 7.20
C SER A 131 30.24 -16.86 8.07
N LYS A 132 28.97 -16.41 8.07
CA LYS A 132 27.83 -17.07 8.71
C LYS A 132 26.72 -17.23 7.67
N GLU A 133 26.29 -18.46 7.46
CA GLU A 133 25.14 -18.75 6.61
C GLU A 133 23.86 -18.14 7.20
N ILE A 134 23.06 -17.48 6.37
CA ILE A 134 21.77 -16.91 6.77
C ILE A 134 20.68 -17.85 6.25
N GLU A 135 19.94 -18.49 7.14
CA GLU A 135 18.77 -19.29 6.75
C GLU A 135 17.57 -18.38 6.50
N ILE A 136 16.90 -18.56 5.36
CA ILE A 136 15.62 -17.94 5.03
C ILE A 136 14.54 -18.79 5.69
N THR A 137 13.77 -18.19 6.59
CA THR A 137 12.71 -18.87 7.35
C THR A 137 11.36 -18.20 7.08
N ALA A 138 10.26 -18.80 7.56
CA ALA A 138 8.94 -18.17 7.48
C ALA A 138 8.88 -16.82 8.21
N GLU A 139 9.70 -16.63 9.25
CA GLU A 139 9.79 -15.40 10.02
C GLU A 139 10.73 -14.35 9.39
N THR A 140 11.40 -14.69 8.29
CA THR A 140 12.29 -13.75 7.60
C THR A 140 11.48 -12.60 6.99
N LYS A 141 11.71 -11.37 7.46
CA LYS A 141 10.93 -10.17 7.08
C LYS A 141 11.25 -9.63 5.69
N GLY A 142 12.47 -9.86 5.22
CA GLY A 142 13.00 -9.28 3.99
C GLY A 142 14.46 -8.86 4.18
N PHE A 143 15.19 -8.75 3.08
CA PHE A 143 16.61 -8.41 3.09
C PHE A 143 16.88 -7.09 2.35
N ALA A 144 17.40 -6.11 3.08
CA ALA A 144 18.10 -4.98 2.49
C ALA A 144 19.53 -5.42 2.16
N ILE A 145 19.86 -5.49 0.88
CA ILE A 145 21.12 -6.03 0.39
C ILE A 145 21.81 -4.97 -0.45
N GLY A 146 23.06 -4.70 -0.15
CA GLY A 146 23.75 -3.58 -0.76
C GLY A 146 25.16 -3.44 -0.25
N TYR A 147 25.72 -2.24 -0.36
CA TYR A 147 27.07 -1.98 0.10
C TYR A 147 27.26 -0.58 0.65
N ASN A 148 28.19 -0.48 1.60
CA ASN A 148 28.71 0.78 2.10
C ASN A 148 29.67 1.39 1.06
N LEU A 149 29.55 2.69 0.84
CA LEU A 149 30.43 3.45 -0.05
C LEU A 149 31.65 3.95 0.71
N VAL A 150 32.83 3.90 0.09
CA VAL A 150 34.03 4.51 0.66
C VAL A 150 33.84 6.02 0.82
N ALA A 151 34.13 6.54 2.02
CA ALA A 151 33.88 7.94 2.38
C ALA A 151 34.53 8.95 1.41
N GLY A 152 33.80 10.02 1.06
CA GLY A 152 34.30 11.11 0.20
C GLY A 152 34.25 10.84 -1.30
N ASN A 153 33.75 9.69 -1.74
CA ASN A 153 33.64 9.35 -3.17
C ASN A 153 32.43 10.00 -3.84
N GLN A 154 32.66 11.12 -4.53
CA GLN A 154 31.80 11.53 -5.65
C GLN A 154 32.09 10.64 -6.86
N GLY A 155 31.06 10.12 -7.53
CA GLY A 155 31.27 9.27 -8.69
C GLY A 155 30.00 8.63 -9.23
N LYS A 156 30.20 7.67 -10.13
CA LYS A 156 29.12 6.82 -10.65
C LYS A 156 29.28 5.41 -10.11
N ILE A 157 28.18 4.73 -9.81
CA ILE A 157 28.18 3.31 -9.46
C ILE A 157 27.33 2.53 -10.44
N THR A 158 27.59 1.24 -10.52
CA THR A 158 26.95 0.34 -11.46
C THR A 158 25.49 0.12 -11.08
N ILE A 159 24.61 0.34 -12.06
CA ILE A 159 23.16 0.16 -11.94
C ILE A 159 22.67 -0.77 -13.03
N GLY A 160 21.59 -1.49 -12.75
CA GLY A 160 20.94 -2.40 -13.68
C GLY A 160 19.49 -2.03 -13.91
N LYS A 161 18.87 -2.71 -14.88
CA LYS A 161 17.42 -2.74 -15.03
C LYS A 161 16.88 -3.92 -14.24
N ASN A 162 15.71 -3.75 -13.64
CA ASN A 162 14.95 -4.89 -13.17
C ASN A 162 14.18 -5.57 -14.33
N GLY A 163 13.53 -6.69 -14.05
CA GLY A 163 12.86 -7.57 -15.03
C GLY A 163 12.02 -6.91 -16.14
N VAL A 164 11.62 -7.72 -17.13
CA VAL A 164 10.81 -7.26 -18.27
C VAL A 164 9.44 -6.78 -17.77
N ASN A 165 9.03 -5.56 -18.15
CA ASN A 165 7.78 -4.90 -17.73
C ASN A 165 7.63 -4.60 -16.22
N SER A 166 8.74 -4.52 -15.46
CA SER A 166 8.63 -4.05 -14.08
C SER A 166 8.38 -2.54 -14.04
N TYR A 167 7.37 -2.13 -13.29
CA TYR A 167 7.06 -0.72 -13.01
C TYR A 167 7.67 -0.24 -11.68
N LYS A 168 8.13 -1.16 -10.82
CA LYS A 168 8.67 -0.88 -9.49
C LYS A 168 10.18 -1.04 -9.49
N GLY A 169 10.94 0.05 -9.50
CA GLY A 169 12.39 -0.07 -9.35
C GLY A 169 12.83 -0.28 -7.90
N ASN A 170 13.96 -0.97 -7.74
CA ASN A 170 14.50 -1.47 -6.48
C ASN A 170 15.93 -0.96 -6.26
N LEU A 171 16.12 0.36 -6.35
CA LEU A 171 17.40 1.02 -6.11
C LEU A 171 17.22 2.11 -5.06
N TYR A 172 17.98 2.02 -3.98
CA TYR A 172 17.88 2.95 -2.87
C TYR A 172 19.25 3.47 -2.45
N THR A 173 19.29 4.71 -1.97
CA THR A 173 20.48 5.30 -1.34
C THR A 173 20.20 5.74 0.08
N TYR A 174 21.19 5.58 0.96
CA TYR A 174 21.08 6.09 2.31
C TYR A 174 21.77 7.44 2.44
N PHE A 175 20.99 8.46 2.75
CA PHE A 175 21.48 9.82 2.94
C PHE A 175 21.86 10.04 4.41
N GLY A 176 23.17 10.01 4.69
CA GLY A 176 23.68 10.06 6.06
C GLY A 176 23.38 11.36 6.80
N ARG A 177 23.07 12.46 6.09
CA ARG A 177 22.72 13.76 6.72
C ARG A 177 21.32 13.76 7.32
N THR A 178 20.37 13.07 6.70
CA THR A 178 18.97 12.98 7.16
C THR A 178 18.63 11.62 7.76
N ASN A 179 19.59 10.69 7.74
CA ASN A 179 19.46 9.35 8.32
C ASN A 179 18.30 8.56 7.69
N GLU A 180 18.16 8.66 6.37
CA GLU A 180 17.03 8.09 5.64
C GLU A 180 17.47 7.36 4.36
N TRP A 181 16.71 6.34 3.98
CA TRP A 181 16.77 5.76 2.65
C TRP A 181 15.94 6.57 1.66
N ILE A 182 16.38 6.65 0.41
CA ILE A 182 15.69 7.34 -0.68
C ILE A 182 15.61 6.39 -1.87
N ASN A 183 14.40 6.16 -2.40
CA ASN A 183 14.22 5.40 -3.62
C ASN A 183 14.71 6.23 -4.82
N ARG A 184 15.66 5.67 -5.59
CA ARG A 184 16.27 6.31 -6.78
C ARG A 184 15.66 5.85 -8.09
N SER A 185 14.63 5.00 -8.04
CA SER A 185 14.00 4.37 -9.21
C SER A 185 12.62 4.93 -9.54
N THR A 186 12.40 6.22 -9.24
CA THR A 186 11.07 6.85 -9.34
C THR A 186 10.56 7.03 -10.78
N THR A 187 11.46 7.02 -11.77
CA THR A 187 11.12 7.26 -13.19
C THR A 187 11.52 6.12 -14.13
N GLN A 188 12.33 5.18 -13.63
CA GLN A 188 12.83 4.04 -14.37
C GLN A 188 12.98 2.86 -13.43
N PRO A 189 12.74 1.63 -13.89
CA PRO A 189 12.73 0.48 -13.01
C PRO A 189 14.17 -0.04 -12.86
N LEU A 190 14.97 0.74 -12.12
CA LEU A 190 16.38 0.47 -11.87
C LEU A 190 16.56 -0.43 -10.65
N THR A 191 17.67 -1.15 -10.58
CA THR A 191 18.02 -1.99 -9.43
C THR A 191 19.54 -2.08 -9.29
N LEU A 192 20.02 -2.54 -8.14
CA LEU A 192 21.41 -2.89 -7.96
C LEU A 192 21.72 -4.20 -8.71
N PRO A 193 22.79 -4.27 -9.53
CA PRO A 193 23.28 -5.51 -10.12
C PRO A 193 23.89 -6.46 -9.08
N LEU A 194 23.02 -7.05 -8.27
CA LEU A 194 23.35 -7.89 -7.14
C LEU A 194 22.56 -9.19 -7.19
N GLN A 195 23.15 -10.28 -6.70
CA GLN A 195 22.52 -11.59 -6.60
C GLN A 195 22.85 -12.24 -5.27
N LEU A 196 21.86 -12.85 -4.62
CA LEU A 196 22.12 -13.81 -3.55
C LEU A 196 22.26 -15.21 -4.15
N VAL A 197 23.30 -15.93 -3.75
CA VAL A 197 23.40 -17.37 -4.01
C VAL A 197 22.80 -18.11 -2.83
N VAL A 198 21.73 -18.87 -3.08
CA VAL A 198 21.03 -19.64 -2.05
C VAL A 198 21.09 -21.13 -2.34
N GLU A 199 21.15 -21.92 -1.28
CA GLU A 199 21.25 -23.38 -1.31
C GLU A 199 20.28 -23.98 -0.28
N PRO A 200 19.51 -25.01 -0.62
CA PRO A 200 18.60 -25.65 0.32
C PRO A 200 19.40 -26.41 1.37
N VAL A 201 18.80 -26.65 2.55
CA VAL A 201 19.41 -27.55 3.55
C VAL A 201 19.74 -28.92 2.94
N ALA A 202 20.77 -29.58 3.49
CA ALA A 202 21.32 -30.80 2.93
C ALA A 202 20.25 -31.89 2.71
N GLY A 203 20.29 -32.53 1.53
CA GLY A 203 19.34 -33.58 1.14
C GLY A 203 18.12 -33.08 0.35
N THR A 204 17.96 -31.77 0.16
CA THR A 204 16.88 -31.18 -0.62
C THR A 204 17.42 -30.58 -1.92
N THR A 205 16.61 -30.60 -3.00
CA THR A 205 17.01 -30.01 -4.30
C THR A 205 16.30 -28.69 -4.56
N MET A 206 16.90 -27.79 -5.35
CA MET A 206 16.23 -26.58 -5.83
C MET A 206 15.49 -26.81 -7.15
N SER A 207 14.32 -26.18 -7.29
CA SER A 207 13.55 -26.21 -8.53
C SER A 207 14.26 -25.44 -9.63
N GLU A 208 14.15 -25.91 -10.87
CA GLU A 208 14.61 -25.21 -12.07
C GLU A 208 13.78 -23.95 -12.38
N LEU A 209 12.54 -23.92 -11.89
CA LEU A 209 11.56 -22.84 -12.06
C LEU A 209 11.06 -22.39 -10.69
N VAL A 210 11.04 -21.07 -10.45
CA VAL A 210 10.61 -20.50 -9.18
C VAL A 210 9.41 -19.59 -9.39
N VAL A 211 8.37 -19.76 -8.56
CA VAL A 211 7.23 -18.83 -8.47
C VAL A 211 7.66 -17.61 -7.65
N SER A 212 8.00 -16.50 -8.29
CA SER A 212 8.63 -15.35 -7.63
C SER A 212 7.64 -14.41 -6.93
N HIS A 213 6.46 -14.22 -7.51
CA HIS A 213 5.46 -13.27 -7.02
C HIS A 213 4.05 -13.71 -7.39
N ILE A 214 3.08 -13.35 -6.55
CA ILE A 214 1.65 -13.59 -6.78
C ILE A 214 0.91 -12.27 -6.49
N GLU A 215 0.03 -11.86 -7.39
CA GLU A 215 -0.90 -10.76 -7.19
C GLU A 215 -2.33 -11.29 -7.16
N LEU A 216 -3.05 -10.88 -6.11
CA LEU A 216 -4.44 -11.22 -5.84
C LEU A 216 -5.25 -9.94 -5.64
N PRO A 217 -6.58 -9.98 -5.84
CA PRO A 217 -7.45 -8.89 -5.41
C PRO A 217 -7.30 -8.66 -3.89
N SER A 218 -7.33 -7.40 -3.45
CA SER A 218 -7.19 -7.04 -2.03
C SER A 218 -8.20 -7.71 -1.11
N TYR A 219 -9.42 -7.95 -1.62
CA TYR A 219 -10.45 -8.75 -0.98
C TYR A 219 -11.46 -9.24 -2.03
N THR A 220 -12.20 -10.29 -1.74
CA THR A 220 -13.21 -10.88 -2.63
C THR A 220 -14.44 -11.33 -1.84
N GLU A 221 -15.63 -11.20 -2.41
CA GLU A 221 -16.86 -11.68 -1.77
C GLU A 221 -16.87 -13.23 -1.74
N ILE A 222 -17.36 -13.84 -0.66
CA ILE A 222 -17.50 -15.29 -0.56
C ILE A 222 -18.27 -15.86 -1.78
N GLY A 223 -17.81 -17.01 -2.28
CA GLY A 223 -18.37 -17.66 -3.46
C GLY A 223 -18.06 -16.99 -4.80
N LYS A 224 -17.29 -15.89 -4.85
CA LYS A 224 -16.82 -15.29 -6.11
C LYS A 224 -15.47 -15.86 -6.55
N ALA A 225 -15.27 -15.84 -7.87
CA ALA A 225 -13.99 -16.12 -8.48
C ALA A 225 -12.98 -15.02 -8.20
N ILE A 226 -11.70 -15.38 -8.30
CA ILE A 226 -10.57 -14.45 -8.30
C ILE A 226 -9.73 -14.63 -9.56
N ASN A 227 -9.08 -13.54 -9.98
CA ASN A 227 -7.98 -13.63 -10.94
C ASN A 227 -6.67 -13.72 -10.16
N VAL A 228 -5.80 -14.64 -10.57
CA VAL A 228 -4.49 -14.82 -9.97
C VAL A 228 -3.45 -14.48 -11.02
N ASP A 229 -2.72 -13.40 -10.82
CA ASP A 229 -1.53 -13.10 -11.60
C ASP A 229 -0.31 -13.62 -10.86
N TYR A 230 0.60 -14.26 -11.58
CA TYR A 230 1.80 -14.83 -10.98
C TYR A 230 3.01 -14.70 -11.90
N TRP A 231 4.18 -14.61 -11.30
CA TRP A 231 5.44 -14.42 -12.01
C TRP A 231 6.36 -15.60 -11.77
N LEU A 232 6.99 -16.07 -12.85
CA LEU A 232 7.93 -17.16 -12.79
C LEU A 232 9.32 -16.69 -13.23
N THR A 233 10.34 -17.29 -12.63
CA THR A 233 11.73 -17.09 -13.01
C THR A 233 12.35 -18.43 -13.36
N ASN A 234 12.90 -18.55 -14.58
CA ASN A 234 13.70 -19.71 -14.96
C ASN A 234 15.12 -19.53 -14.43
N ALA A 235 15.46 -20.34 -13.43
CA ALA A 235 16.75 -20.32 -12.78
C ALA A 235 17.67 -21.47 -13.24
N SER A 236 17.27 -22.20 -14.27
CA SER A 236 18.03 -23.29 -14.87
C SER A 236 18.89 -22.82 -16.05
N SER A 237 19.71 -23.73 -16.56
CA SER A 237 20.62 -23.46 -17.66
C SER A 237 20.07 -23.84 -19.04
N THR A 238 18.81 -24.27 -19.06
CA THR A 238 18.05 -24.71 -20.25
C THR A 238 16.69 -24.02 -20.27
N PRO A 239 16.07 -23.83 -21.44
CA PRO A 239 14.70 -23.32 -21.48
C PRO A 239 13.75 -24.24 -20.71
N ILE A 240 12.77 -23.64 -20.01
CA ILE A 240 11.59 -24.36 -19.57
C ILE A 240 10.57 -24.25 -20.70
N ASN A 241 10.08 -25.36 -21.22
CA ASN A 241 9.11 -25.40 -22.32
C ASN A 241 7.68 -25.53 -21.78
N ASP A 242 7.52 -26.34 -20.74
CA ASP A 242 6.25 -26.62 -20.08
C ASP A 242 6.41 -26.79 -18.58
N PHE A 243 5.33 -26.54 -17.84
CA PHE A 243 5.24 -26.81 -16.41
C PHE A 243 3.79 -27.07 -15.98
N GLU A 244 3.62 -27.71 -14.83
CA GLU A 244 2.33 -28.00 -14.20
C GLU A 244 2.28 -27.34 -12.81
N LEU A 245 1.17 -26.68 -12.51
CA LEU A 245 0.87 -26.04 -11.23
C LEU A 245 -0.37 -26.68 -10.61
N ASP A 246 -0.28 -27.07 -9.36
CA ASP A 246 -1.43 -27.29 -8.48
C ASP A 246 -1.75 -26.01 -7.70
N VAL A 247 -2.94 -25.49 -7.91
CA VAL A 247 -3.47 -24.33 -7.20
C VAL A 247 -4.23 -24.84 -5.98
N GLN A 248 -3.71 -24.56 -4.80
CA GLN A 248 -4.30 -24.99 -3.55
C GLN A 248 -4.90 -23.82 -2.77
N ILE A 249 -5.97 -24.08 -2.05
CA ILE A 249 -6.57 -23.17 -1.07
C ILE A 249 -6.70 -23.91 0.25
N ASP A 250 -6.15 -23.35 1.32
CA ASP A 250 -6.10 -23.96 2.66
C ASP A 250 -5.58 -25.42 2.60
N ASN A 251 -4.51 -25.61 1.82
CA ASN A 251 -3.82 -26.89 1.58
C ASN A 251 -4.68 -27.94 0.86
N LYS A 252 -5.71 -27.51 0.11
CA LYS A 252 -6.54 -28.39 -0.72
C LYS A 252 -6.45 -27.97 -2.17
N SER A 253 -6.14 -28.92 -3.05
CA SER A 253 -6.12 -28.71 -4.51
C SER A 253 -7.49 -28.26 -5.00
N VAL A 254 -7.51 -27.10 -5.66
CA VAL A 254 -8.69 -26.51 -6.30
C VAL A 254 -8.63 -26.69 -7.81
N LYS A 255 -7.44 -26.54 -8.40
CA LYS A 255 -7.25 -26.61 -9.85
C LYS A 255 -5.81 -26.99 -10.19
N THR A 256 -5.64 -27.95 -11.09
CA THR A 256 -4.34 -28.22 -11.71
C THR A 256 -4.30 -27.57 -13.09
N ILE A 257 -3.19 -26.93 -13.42
CA ILE A 257 -2.99 -26.18 -14.66
C ILE A 257 -1.71 -26.66 -15.31
N THR A 258 -1.79 -27.03 -16.59
CA THR A 258 -0.62 -27.27 -17.43
C THR A 258 -0.40 -26.05 -18.32
N VAL A 259 0.82 -25.52 -18.32
CA VAL A 259 1.21 -24.36 -19.11
C VAL A 259 2.27 -24.79 -20.12
N GLU A 260 1.94 -24.72 -21.40
CA GLU A 260 2.83 -25.08 -22.52
C GLU A 260 3.61 -23.86 -23.07
N GLN A 261 3.53 -22.74 -22.37
CA GLN A 261 4.26 -21.52 -22.70
C GLN A 261 5.60 -21.53 -21.95
N GLY A 262 6.69 -21.59 -22.71
CA GLY A 262 8.01 -21.67 -22.12
C GLY A 262 8.48 -20.39 -21.41
N VAL A 263 9.43 -20.57 -20.49
CA VAL A 263 10.21 -19.53 -19.80
C VAL A 263 11.67 -19.65 -20.24
N GLY A 264 12.18 -18.63 -20.93
CA GLY A 264 13.53 -18.62 -21.50
C GLY A 264 14.64 -18.73 -20.45
N VAL A 265 15.84 -19.13 -20.86
CA VAL A 265 17.00 -19.22 -19.94
C VAL A 265 17.29 -17.86 -19.33
N GLY A 266 17.33 -17.80 -17.99
CA GLY A 266 17.59 -16.56 -17.25
C GLY A 266 16.47 -15.52 -17.36
N GLU A 267 15.31 -15.87 -17.92
CA GLU A 267 14.14 -15.01 -17.93
C GLU A 267 13.57 -14.92 -16.51
N THR A 268 13.58 -13.72 -15.95
CA THR A 268 13.08 -13.40 -14.61
C THR A 268 11.74 -12.70 -14.70
N ASN A 269 10.84 -12.98 -13.76
CA ASN A 269 9.55 -12.30 -13.64
C ASN A 269 8.72 -12.35 -14.94
N ARG A 270 8.61 -13.52 -15.56
CA ARG A 270 7.67 -13.74 -16.65
C ARG A 270 6.26 -13.88 -16.08
N LYS A 271 5.34 -13.00 -16.48
CA LYS A 271 3.95 -12.96 -16.01
C LYS A 271 3.10 -14.05 -16.66
N PHE A 272 2.25 -14.67 -15.86
CA PHE A 272 1.15 -15.56 -16.24
C PHE A 272 -0.11 -15.19 -15.46
N SER A 273 -1.27 -15.69 -15.91
CA SER A 273 -2.57 -15.39 -15.29
C SER A 273 -3.45 -16.64 -15.24
N ILE A 274 -4.17 -16.79 -14.13
CA ILE A 274 -5.28 -17.74 -13.95
C ILE A 274 -6.55 -16.90 -13.86
N ALA A 275 -7.30 -16.83 -14.96
CA ALA A 275 -8.57 -16.15 -14.98
C ALA A 275 -9.67 -16.98 -14.29
N GLU A 276 -10.55 -16.27 -13.57
CA GLU A 276 -11.78 -16.83 -12.97
C GLU A 276 -11.57 -18.11 -12.15
N LEU A 277 -10.52 -18.15 -11.32
CA LEU A 277 -10.33 -19.24 -10.36
C LEU A 277 -11.49 -19.26 -9.38
N GLN A 278 -12.21 -20.38 -9.29
CA GLN A 278 -13.36 -20.58 -8.41
C GLN A 278 -12.97 -21.48 -7.22
N PRO A 279 -12.48 -20.92 -6.11
CA PRO A 279 -12.07 -21.71 -4.95
C PRO A 279 -13.23 -22.18 -4.07
N ASN A 280 -14.47 -21.74 -4.35
CA ASN A 280 -15.69 -22.10 -3.62
C ASN A 280 -15.60 -21.82 -2.10
N ILE A 281 -14.93 -20.74 -1.71
CA ILE A 281 -14.84 -20.30 -0.31
C ILE A 281 -16.21 -19.83 0.19
N SER A 282 -16.65 -20.41 1.31
CA SER A 282 -17.97 -20.14 1.93
C SER A 282 -17.89 -19.37 3.26
N THR A 283 -16.69 -19.14 3.77
CA THR A 283 -16.44 -18.44 5.04
C THR A 283 -15.65 -17.16 4.79
N ALA A 284 -15.95 -16.10 5.57
CA ALA A 284 -15.14 -14.89 5.56
C ALA A 284 -13.85 -15.08 6.37
N GLY A 285 -12.81 -14.35 6.00
CA GLY A 285 -11.50 -14.37 6.64
C GLY A 285 -10.35 -14.53 5.65
N LYS A 286 -9.16 -14.81 6.17
CA LYS A 286 -7.97 -15.12 5.39
C LYS A 286 -7.93 -16.57 5.02
N HIS A 287 -7.64 -16.81 3.76
CA HIS A 287 -7.40 -18.12 3.20
C HIS A 287 -5.99 -18.18 2.62
N ASN A 288 -5.35 -19.34 2.69
CA ASN A 288 -4.01 -19.55 2.16
C ASN A 288 -4.10 -20.04 0.73
N LEU A 289 -3.69 -19.23 -0.25
CA LEU A 289 -3.54 -19.65 -1.63
C LEU A 289 -2.10 -20.11 -1.85
N ALA A 290 -1.92 -21.30 -2.42
CA ALA A 290 -0.60 -21.81 -2.80
C ALA A 290 -0.57 -22.11 -4.30
N LEU A 291 0.49 -21.68 -4.97
CA LEU A 291 0.85 -22.18 -6.30
C LEU A 291 2.00 -23.17 -6.12
N VAL A 292 1.74 -24.45 -6.39
CA VAL A 292 2.69 -25.54 -6.21
C VAL A 292 3.06 -26.12 -7.57
N LEU A 293 4.32 -25.94 -7.99
CA LEU A 293 4.87 -26.58 -9.16
C LEU A 293 4.98 -28.09 -8.93
N THR A 294 4.27 -28.87 -9.75
CA THR A 294 4.26 -30.33 -9.67
C THR A 294 5.11 -30.97 -10.77
N LYS A 295 5.24 -30.32 -11.93
CA LYS A 295 6.10 -30.76 -13.04
C LYS A 295 6.78 -29.61 -13.76
N VAL A 296 7.99 -29.86 -14.25
CA VAL A 296 8.74 -28.95 -15.13
C VAL A 296 9.38 -29.78 -16.24
N ASN A 297 9.20 -29.39 -17.51
CA ASN A 297 9.69 -30.10 -18.68
C ASN A 297 9.37 -31.61 -18.63
N GLY A 298 8.12 -31.95 -18.30
CA GLY A 298 7.65 -33.33 -18.12
C GLY A 298 8.21 -34.11 -16.92
N LYS A 299 9.09 -33.55 -16.09
CA LYS A 299 9.64 -34.22 -14.89
C LYS A 299 8.83 -33.85 -13.65
N GLU A 300 8.42 -34.85 -12.88
CA GLU A 300 7.79 -34.63 -11.56
C GLU A 300 8.77 -34.01 -10.57
N LEU A 301 8.30 -33.00 -9.83
CA LEU A 301 9.02 -32.40 -8.72
C LEU A 301 8.65 -33.12 -7.42
N LYS A 302 9.64 -33.65 -6.71
CA LYS A 302 9.49 -34.27 -5.38
C LYS A 302 10.57 -33.74 -4.45
N ASP A 303 10.17 -33.30 -3.27
CA ASP A 303 11.09 -32.75 -2.24
C ASP A 303 11.99 -31.63 -2.77
N VAL A 304 11.39 -30.68 -3.50
CA VAL A 304 12.07 -29.57 -4.19
C VAL A 304 11.72 -28.22 -3.55
N LYS A 305 12.72 -27.37 -3.32
CA LYS A 305 12.55 -25.99 -2.84
C LYS A 305 12.38 -24.99 -4.00
N GLY A 306 11.65 -23.91 -3.75
CA GLY A 306 11.26 -22.95 -4.79
C GLY A 306 10.07 -23.39 -5.65
N ALA A 307 9.54 -24.59 -5.42
CA ALA A 307 8.40 -25.13 -6.15
C ALA A 307 7.06 -24.59 -5.62
N GLU A 308 7.00 -24.05 -4.42
CA GLU A 308 5.78 -23.55 -3.79
C GLU A 308 5.91 -22.07 -3.45
N ASN A 309 4.87 -21.30 -3.74
CA ASN A 309 4.70 -19.95 -3.23
C ASN A 309 3.28 -19.79 -2.66
N ASN A 310 3.22 -19.38 -1.40
CA ASN A 310 1.98 -19.19 -0.65
C ASN A 310 1.62 -17.70 -0.63
N HIS A 311 0.35 -17.34 -0.59
CA HIS A 311 -0.11 -15.98 -0.44
C HIS A 311 -1.44 -15.95 0.33
N LYS A 312 -1.77 -14.82 0.95
CA LYS A 312 -3.05 -14.66 1.65
C LYS A 312 -4.07 -14.02 0.73
N VAL A 313 -5.26 -14.59 0.68
CA VAL A 313 -6.43 -13.99 0.03
C VAL A 313 -7.50 -13.72 1.08
N LEU A 314 -8.10 -12.53 1.01
CA LEU A 314 -9.13 -12.10 1.95
C LEU A 314 -10.51 -12.29 1.35
N TYR A 315 -11.36 -13.06 2.03
CA TYR A 315 -12.77 -13.23 1.67
C TYR A 315 -13.68 -12.51 2.64
N TYR A 316 -14.66 -11.76 2.13
CA TYR A 316 -15.67 -11.07 2.94
C TYR A 316 -17.08 -11.53 2.61
N LYS A 317 -17.98 -11.41 3.58
CA LYS A 317 -19.42 -11.67 3.40
C LYS A 317 -20.25 -10.40 3.51
N GLU A 318 -19.87 -9.53 4.43
CA GLU A 318 -20.63 -8.35 4.80
C GLU A 318 -19.76 -7.11 4.60
N VAL A 319 -20.41 -6.02 4.23
CA VAL A 319 -19.83 -4.68 4.18
C VAL A 319 -20.83 -3.72 4.83
N VAL A 320 -20.34 -2.59 5.31
CA VAL A 320 -21.18 -1.48 5.75
C VAL A 320 -21.21 -0.37 4.70
N ALA A 321 -22.18 0.54 4.80
CA ALA A 321 -22.18 1.73 3.97
C ALA A 321 -21.00 2.65 4.33
N ARG A 322 -20.35 3.20 3.31
CA ARG A 322 -19.37 4.28 3.48
C ARG A 322 -20.05 5.51 4.09
N GLN A 323 -19.52 6.02 5.19
CA GLN A 323 -20.09 7.19 5.86
C GLN A 323 -19.66 8.49 5.20
N LYS A 324 -18.35 8.62 4.92
CA LYS A 324 -17.76 9.77 4.22
C LYS A 324 -16.61 9.34 3.31
N THR A 325 -16.24 10.25 2.41
CA THR A 325 -15.09 10.13 1.52
C THR A 325 -14.05 11.17 1.93
N LEU A 326 -12.84 10.73 2.24
CA LEU A 326 -11.73 11.62 2.56
C LEU A 326 -11.20 12.27 1.28
N VAL A 327 -11.05 13.58 1.29
CA VAL A 327 -10.36 14.35 0.25
C VAL A 327 -9.24 15.16 0.89
N GLU A 328 -8.01 14.88 0.46
CA GLU A 328 -6.81 15.60 0.88
C GLU A 328 -6.37 16.50 -0.27
N GLU A 329 -6.45 17.83 -0.13
CA GLU A 329 -5.91 18.79 -1.10
C GLU A 329 -4.49 19.18 -0.72
N TYR A 330 -3.59 19.17 -1.70
CA TYR A 330 -2.22 19.62 -1.54
C TYR A 330 -2.09 21.01 -2.14
N THR A 331 -1.82 22.00 -1.29
CA THR A 331 -1.83 23.42 -1.65
C THR A 331 -0.69 24.17 -0.97
N SER A 332 -0.56 25.46 -1.26
CA SER A 332 0.28 26.40 -0.53
C SER A 332 -0.29 27.81 -0.64
N GLU A 333 -0.12 28.62 0.40
CA GLU A 333 -0.49 30.03 0.44
C GLU A 333 0.14 30.83 -0.71
N ARG A 334 1.39 30.52 -1.06
CA ARG A 334 2.18 31.27 -2.05
C ARG A 334 2.22 30.61 -3.43
N CYS A 335 1.48 29.53 -3.61
CA CYS A 335 1.30 28.89 -4.90
C CYS A 335 0.33 29.69 -5.77
N ARG A 336 0.85 30.34 -6.82
CA ARG A 336 0.06 31.22 -7.73
C ARG A 336 -1.12 30.53 -8.41
N ASN A 337 -1.04 29.23 -8.64
CA ASN A 337 -2.08 28.47 -9.32
C ASN A 337 -3.05 27.76 -8.36
N CYS A 338 -2.76 27.77 -7.06
CA CYS A 338 -3.51 26.96 -6.11
C CYS A 338 -4.93 27.49 -5.86
N TYR A 339 -5.19 28.78 -6.10
CA TYR A 339 -6.55 29.34 -6.01
C TYR A 339 -7.55 28.67 -6.95
N ARG A 340 -7.11 28.26 -8.15
CA ARG A 340 -7.95 27.51 -9.10
C ARG A 340 -8.27 26.11 -8.56
N GLY A 341 -7.27 25.44 -7.99
CA GLY A 341 -7.44 24.15 -7.32
C GLY A 341 -8.45 24.24 -6.17
N VAL A 342 -8.23 25.17 -5.25
CA VAL A 342 -9.10 25.44 -4.10
C VAL A 342 -10.53 25.74 -4.57
N LYS A 343 -10.70 26.54 -5.63
CA LYS A 343 -12.01 26.82 -6.23
C LYS A 343 -12.66 25.54 -6.74
N ASN A 344 -11.95 24.73 -7.51
CA ASN A 344 -12.48 23.49 -8.09
C ASN A 344 -12.86 22.45 -7.01
N ILE A 345 -12.07 22.33 -5.93
CA ILE A 345 -12.38 21.45 -4.79
C ILE A 345 -13.54 21.99 -3.95
N LYS A 346 -13.66 23.30 -3.77
CA LYS A 346 -14.85 23.91 -3.15
C LYS A 346 -16.13 23.61 -3.93
N GLU A 347 -16.07 23.64 -5.26
CA GLU A 347 -17.22 23.24 -6.09
C GLU A 347 -17.51 21.73 -5.96
N LEU A 348 -16.49 20.87 -5.86
CA LEU A 348 -16.67 19.44 -5.55
C LEU A 348 -17.41 19.24 -4.23
N LYS A 349 -16.99 19.92 -3.14
CA LYS A 349 -17.63 19.84 -1.81
C LYS A 349 -19.12 20.17 -1.87
N LYS A 350 -19.53 21.16 -2.68
CA LYS A 350 -20.94 21.53 -2.87
C LYS A 350 -21.77 20.42 -3.51
N ARG A 351 -21.17 19.63 -4.42
CA ARG A 351 -21.83 18.51 -5.11
C ARG A 351 -21.78 17.20 -4.32
N GLN A 352 -20.76 17.03 -3.47
CA GLN A 352 -20.50 15.81 -2.72
C GLN A 352 -20.66 16.02 -1.21
N SER A 353 -21.90 15.90 -0.72
CA SER A 353 -22.23 16.10 0.71
C SER A 353 -21.59 15.07 1.67
N ASP A 354 -21.05 13.97 1.16
CA ASP A 354 -20.30 12.97 1.91
C ASP A 354 -18.79 13.25 1.96
N MET A 355 -18.33 14.36 1.39
CA MET A 355 -16.92 14.74 1.37
C MET A 355 -16.47 15.28 2.73
N VAL A 356 -15.38 14.73 3.26
CA VAL A 356 -14.61 15.30 4.38
C VAL A 356 -13.30 15.83 3.80
N MET A 357 -13.09 17.13 3.99
CA MET A 357 -11.99 17.86 3.38
C MET A 357 -10.84 18.04 4.36
N VAL A 358 -9.61 17.90 3.88
CA VAL A 358 -8.38 18.23 4.60
C VAL A 358 -7.45 18.96 3.65
N ALA A 359 -7.22 20.25 3.90
CA ALA A 359 -6.26 21.06 3.14
C ALA A 359 -4.86 20.91 3.74
N VAL A 360 -4.01 20.19 3.04
CA VAL A 360 -2.60 19.94 3.38
C VAL A 360 -1.74 21.02 2.74
N HIS A 361 -1.47 22.08 3.51
CA HIS A 361 -0.56 23.15 3.14
C HIS A 361 0.89 22.67 3.16
N LEU A 362 1.61 22.88 2.05
CA LEU A 362 3.01 22.46 1.88
C LEU A 362 3.95 23.65 1.98
N ASN A 363 4.79 23.66 3.02
CA ASN A 363 5.86 24.64 3.17
C ASN A 363 7.08 24.26 2.32
N GLU A 364 7.13 24.73 1.08
CA GLU A 364 8.20 24.45 0.12
C GLU A 364 9.13 25.65 -0.03
N THR A 365 10.41 25.43 -0.36
CA THR A 365 11.35 26.55 -0.61
C THR A 365 10.85 27.51 -1.69
N ALA A 366 10.18 27.00 -2.73
CA ALA A 366 9.62 27.81 -3.80
C ALA A 366 8.30 28.50 -3.42
N TYR A 367 7.57 27.94 -2.45
CA TYR A 367 6.26 28.42 -1.99
C TYR A 367 6.20 28.23 -0.46
N PRO A 368 6.88 29.09 0.31
CA PRO A 368 6.86 28.99 1.75
C PRO A 368 5.44 29.22 2.27
N ASP A 369 5.10 28.50 3.33
CA ASP A 369 3.73 28.43 3.85
C ASP A 369 3.78 28.43 5.37
N ASP A 370 3.11 29.43 5.96
CA ASP A 370 3.16 29.71 7.39
C ASP A 370 2.06 28.96 8.15
N VAL A 371 1.09 28.38 7.43
CA VAL A 371 -0.04 27.62 8.00
C VAL A 371 0.11 26.10 7.83
N ALA A 372 1.20 25.64 7.22
CA ALA A 372 1.53 24.22 7.05
C ALA A 372 1.68 23.49 8.40
N ALA A 373 1.00 22.35 8.54
CA ALA A 373 1.18 21.46 9.68
C ALA A 373 2.59 20.82 9.72
N PRO A 374 3.08 20.42 10.91
CA PRO A 374 4.34 19.67 11.04
C PRO A 374 4.41 18.42 10.16
N GLU A 375 3.28 17.75 9.97
CA GLU A 375 3.16 16.51 9.20
C GLU A 375 3.09 16.72 7.68
N SER A 376 2.82 17.93 7.19
CA SER A 376 2.54 18.20 5.78
C SER A 376 3.61 17.64 4.83
N GLN A 377 4.89 17.79 5.21
CA GLN A 377 6.00 17.30 4.40
C GLN A 377 6.08 15.77 4.37
N PHE A 378 5.70 15.10 5.46
CA PHE A 378 5.58 13.64 5.46
C PHE A 378 4.45 13.20 4.51
N ILE A 379 3.28 13.83 4.60
CA ILE A 379 2.11 13.48 3.79
C ILE A 379 2.41 13.69 2.29
N LYS A 380 3.08 14.79 1.93
CA LYS A 380 3.54 15.05 0.55
C LYS A 380 4.38 13.89 0.00
N ARG A 381 5.37 13.43 0.78
CA ARG A 381 6.25 12.34 0.36
C ARG A 381 5.49 11.02 0.28
N MET A 382 4.65 10.74 1.27
CA MET A 382 3.81 9.53 1.30
C MET A 382 2.91 9.47 0.08
N ALA A 383 2.23 10.57 -0.23
CA ALA A 383 1.30 10.65 -1.34
C ALA A 383 1.98 10.74 -2.73
N ASN A 384 3.31 10.82 -2.76
CA ASN A 384 4.11 11.04 -3.95
C ASN A 384 3.58 12.24 -4.79
N VAL A 385 3.39 13.37 -4.11
CA VAL A 385 2.89 14.61 -4.73
C VAL A 385 3.99 15.20 -5.62
N SER A 386 3.77 15.19 -6.94
CA SER A 386 4.73 15.75 -7.90
C SER A 386 4.46 17.22 -8.25
N GLY A 387 3.33 17.79 -7.81
CA GLY A 387 2.95 19.17 -8.08
C GLY A 387 1.71 19.60 -7.31
N ILE A 388 1.57 20.92 -7.12
CA ILE A 388 0.41 21.56 -6.49
C ILE A 388 -0.18 22.63 -7.44
N PRO A 389 -1.51 22.88 -7.38
CA PRO A 389 -2.49 22.18 -6.56
C PRO A 389 -2.80 20.77 -7.11
N SER A 390 -2.95 19.82 -6.21
CA SER A 390 -3.38 18.45 -6.50
C SER A 390 -4.24 17.94 -5.35
N PHE A 391 -4.86 16.77 -5.50
CA PHE A 391 -5.69 16.19 -4.44
C PHE A 391 -5.66 14.67 -4.50
N ALA A 392 -6.00 14.03 -3.39
CA ALA A 392 -6.23 12.61 -3.25
C ALA A 392 -7.66 12.33 -2.76
N CYS A 393 -8.28 11.25 -3.24
CA CYS A 393 -9.57 10.76 -2.73
C CYS A 393 -9.40 9.36 -2.14
N ASN A 394 -9.76 9.20 -0.86
CA ASN A 394 -9.56 7.98 -0.08
C ASN A 394 -8.16 7.35 -0.27
N ARG A 395 -7.12 8.14 -0.56
CA ARG A 395 -5.77 7.65 -0.87
C ARG A 395 -5.74 6.49 -1.88
N THR A 396 -6.67 6.48 -2.84
CA THR A 396 -6.72 5.45 -3.88
C THR A 396 -5.63 5.73 -4.92
N ALA A 397 -4.69 4.79 -5.09
CA ALA A 397 -3.60 4.96 -6.05
C ALA A 397 -4.04 4.79 -7.50
N PHE A 398 -3.27 5.39 -8.38
CA PHE A 398 -3.37 5.25 -9.82
C PHE A 398 -2.00 5.50 -10.46
N ILE A 399 -1.86 5.11 -11.73
CA ILE A 399 -0.63 5.34 -12.49
C ILE A 399 -0.75 6.62 -13.29
N TYR A 400 0.20 7.54 -13.12
CA TYR A 400 0.33 8.77 -13.87
C TYR A 400 1.77 8.94 -14.36
N ASN A 401 1.96 9.19 -15.65
CA ASN A 401 3.31 9.32 -16.27
C ASN A 401 4.27 8.16 -15.92
N LYS A 402 3.77 6.92 -15.90
CA LYS A 402 4.53 5.70 -15.52
C LYS A 402 5.01 5.67 -14.06
N GLN A 403 4.44 6.52 -13.21
CA GLN A 403 4.71 6.55 -11.78
C GLN A 403 3.41 6.33 -11.01
N GLU A 404 3.47 5.54 -9.94
CA GLU A 404 2.34 5.38 -9.04
C GLU A 404 2.22 6.59 -8.11
N THR A 405 0.99 7.08 -7.91
CA THR A 405 0.69 8.18 -6.99
C THR A 405 -0.74 8.07 -6.48
N ILE A 406 -1.04 8.67 -5.32
CA ILE A 406 -2.42 8.87 -4.85
C ILE A 406 -2.89 10.31 -5.07
N ALA A 407 -1.98 11.21 -5.45
CA ALA A 407 -2.21 12.64 -5.56
C ALA A 407 -1.73 13.13 -6.93
N ASN A 408 -2.66 13.43 -7.85
CA ASN A 408 -2.46 14.04 -9.18
C ASN A 408 -3.55 13.58 -10.17
N PRO A 409 -4.61 14.35 -10.32
CA PRO A 409 -4.46 15.28 -11.44
C PRO A 409 -4.22 16.69 -10.92
N ASN A 410 -3.42 17.47 -11.66
CA ASN A 410 -3.32 18.90 -11.43
C ASN A 410 -4.73 19.51 -11.57
N ILE A 411 -5.19 20.22 -10.54
CA ILE A 411 -6.52 20.82 -10.48
C ILE A 411 -6.50 22.33 -10.72
N ALA A 412 -5.38 22.88 -11.22
CA ALA A 412 -5.22 24.30 -11.54
C ALA A 412 -5.86 24.72 -12.88
N GLY A 413 -6.66 23.86 -13.52
CA GLY A 413 -7.37 24.24 -14.74
C GLY A 413 -8.47 25.26 -14.46
N GLU A 414 -8.77 26.09 -15.45
CA GLU A 414 -9.98 26.92 -15.42
C GLU A 414 -11.21 26.04 -15.28
N SER A 415 -12.17 26.48 -14.46
CA SER A 415 -13.38 25.68 -14.21
C SER A 415 -14.15 25.48 -15.52
N SER A 416 -14.27 24.22 -15.94
CA SER A 416 -15.03 23.81 -17.12
C SER A 416 -15.86 22.54 -16.81
N PRO A 417 -16.89 22.23 -17.60
CA PRO A 417 -17.63 20.97 -17.48
C PRO A 417 -16.72 19.73 -17.57
N GLU A 418 -15.70 19.76 -18.44
CA GLU A 418 -14.77 18.65 -18.64
C GLU A 418 -13.88 18.42 -17.41
N LEU A 419 -13.29 19.50 -16.86
CA LEU A 419 -12.49 19.40 -15.64
C LEU A 419 -13.33 18.94 -14.45
N THR A 420 -14.56 19.45 -14.35
CA THR A 420 -15.53 19.05 -13.32
C THR A 420 -15.82 17.56 -13.41
N GLN A 421 -16.08 17.04 -14.62
CA GLN A 421 -16.33 15.61 -14.83
C GLN A 421 -15.11 14.75 -14.48
N VAL A 422 -13.89 15.20 -14.80
CA VAL A 422 -12.65 14.48 -14.44
C VAL A 422 -12.52 14.38 -12.92
N ILE A 423 -12.70 15.49 -12.19
CA ILE A 423 -12.61 15.51 -10.72
C ILE A 423 -13.69 14.60 -10.10
N ASP A 424 -14.93 14.69 -10.59
CA ASP A 424 -16.03 13.84 -10.12
C ASP A 424 -15.76 12.35 -10.43
N ASN A 425 -15.10 12.03 -11.54
CA ASN A 425 -14.69 10.66 -11.87
C ASN A 425 -13.66 10.13 -10.88
N PHE A 426 -12.64 10.91 -10.50
CA PHE A 426 -11.66 10.50 -9.49
C PHE A 426 -12.31 10.28 -8.12
N TYR A 427 -13.19 11.20 -7.70
CA TYR A 427 -13.96 11.05 -6.47
C TYR A 427 -14.80 9.76 -6.47
N ASN A 428 -15.57 9.53 -7.53
CA ASN A 428 -16.43 8.35 -7.65
C ASN A 428 -15.64 7.04 -7.82
N PHE A 429 -14.49 7.09 -8.50
CA PHE A 429 -13.59 5.95 -8.63
C PHE A 429 -13.09 5.50 -7.25
N SER A 430 -12.66 6.44 -6.41
CA SER A 430 -12.18 6.11 -5.06
C SER A 430 -13.23 5.37 -4.21
N LYS A 431 -14.51 5.70 -4.38
CA LYS A 431 -15.63 5.08 -3.65
C LYS A 431 -15.92 3.66 -4.14
N LYS A 432 -15.77 3.38 -5.44
CA LYS A 432 -16.07 2.08 -6.05
C LYS A 432 -15.00 1.03 -5.81
N ASN A 433 -13.74 1.45 -5.60
CA ASN A 433 -12.61 0.54 -5.47
C ASN A 433 -12.29 0.12 -4.03
N THR A 434 -13.10 0.54 -3.06
CA THR A 434 -12.85 0.29 -1.63
C THR A 434 -14.10 -0.24 -0.91
N CYS A 435 -14.02 -1.45 -0.37
CA CYS A 435 -15.01 -1.99 0.55
C CYS A 435 -14.87 -1.33 1.93
N VAL A 436 -15.95 -1.36 2.71
CA VAL A 436 -15.97 -0.82 4.07
C VAL A 436 -16.35 -1.94 5.03
N PHE A 437 -15.45 -2.29 5.93
CA PHE A 437 -15.66 -3.36 6.92
C PHE A 437 -15.93 -2.82 8.33
N SER A 438 -15.80 -1.52 8.57
CA SER A 438 -16.13 -0.89 9.85
C SER A 438 -16.76 0.49 9.68
N THR A 439 -17.81 0.74 10.45
CA THR A 439 -18.27 2.12 10.69
C THR A 439 -17.34 2.82 11.67
N LEU A 440 -17.37 4.14 11.70
CA LEU A 440 -16.64 4.99 12.64
C LEU A 440 -17.61 5.96 13.34
N GLY A 441 -17.28 6.33 14.57
CA GLY A 441 -17.96 7.37 15.32
C GLY A 441 -16.97 8.20 16.12
N ILE A 442 -17.24 9.50 16.27
CA ILE A 442 -16.43 10.42 17.07
C ILE A 442 -17.32 11.00 18.17
N VAL A 443 -16.84 10.94 19.41
CA VAL A 443 -17.35 11.73 20.52
C VAL A 443 -16.20 12.56 21.04
N ASN A 444 -16.37 13.86 21.14
CA ASN A 444 -15.34 14.74 21.65
C ASN A 444 -15.86 15.66 22.77
N LYS A 445 -14.96 16.10 23.65
CA LYS A 445 -15.26 17.01 24.75
C LYS A 445 -14.14 18.05 24.89
N TYR A 446 -14.50 19.32 24.72
CA TYR A 446 -13.61 20.45 24.97
C TYR A 446 -13.56 20.83 26.45
N ASP A 447 -12.36 20.85 27.02
CA ASP A 447 -12.04 21.45 28.30
C ASP A 447 -11.47 22.86 28.06
N LYS A 448 -12.33 23.87 28.28
CA LYS A 448 -12.00 25.28 28.07
C LYS A 448 -10.92 25.78 29.03
N ASP A 449 -10.90 25.28 30.26
CA ASP A 449 -9.99 25.77 31.31
C ASP A 449 -8.56 25.33 31.01
N ASN A 450 -8.38 24.13 30.46
CA ASN A 450 -7.07 23.57 30.12
C ASN A 450 -6.72 23.65 28.62
N ARG A 451 -7.61 24.20 27.77
CA ARG A 451 -7.52 24.17 26.31
C ARG A 451 -7.19 22.77 25.75
N LYS A 452 -7.85 21.74 26.28
CA LYS A 452 -7.66 20.35 25.87
C LYS A 452 -8.95 19.79 25.29
N ILE A 453 -8.83 18.91 24.31
CA ILE A 453 -9.94 18.11 23.81
C ILE A 453 -9.67 16.64 24.15
N LYS A 454 -10.69 15.98 24.70
CA LYS A 454 -10.72 14.52 24.79
C LYS A 454 -11.52 13.98 23.61
N ILE A 455 -10.89 13.16 22.77
CA ILE A 455 -11.48 12.56 21.56
C ILE A 455 -11.63 11.08 21.79
N THR A 456 -12.83 10.53 21.63
CA THR A 456 -13.08 9.09 21.64
C THR A 456 -13.59 8.68 20.27
N VAL A 457 -12.86 7.78 19.62
CA VAL A 457 -13.24 7.19 18.33
C VAL A 457 -13.66 5.75 18.54
N THR A 458 -14.81 5.38 17.99
CA THR A 458 -15.34 4.01 18.02
C THR A 458 -15.40 3.43 16.63
N GLY A 459 -15.09 2.14 16.48
CA GLY A 459 -15.32 1.39 15.27
C GLY A 459 -16.25 0.21 15.51
N THR A 460 -17.31 0.08 14.71
CA THR A 460 -18.17 -1.11 14.71
C THR A 460 -17.98 -1.88 13.41
N GLY A 461 -17.31 -3.03 13.52
CA GLY A 461 -16.95 -3.87 12.38
C GLY A 461 -18.00 -4.91 12.03
N VAL A 462 -17.96 -5.34 10.77
CA VAL A 462 -18.65 -6.55 10.31
C VAL A 462 -18.01 -7.82 10.90
N ASN A 463 -18.65 -8.97 10.72
CA ASN A 463 -18.02 -10.23 11.09
C ASN A 463 -16.63 -10.38 10.45
N LYS A 464 -15.62 -10.71 11.27
CA LYS A 464 -14.20 -10.81 10.87
C LYS A 464 -13.52 -9.49 10.51
N ALA A 465 -14.11 -8.33 10.83
CA ALA A 465 -13.47 -7.03 10.54
C ALA A 465 -12.05 -6.93 11.09
N LYS A 466 -11.78 -7.43 12.30
CA LYS A 466 -10.41 -7.42 12.87
C LYS A 466 -9.40 -8.16 11.98
N GLU A 467 -9.83 -9.28 11.41
CA GLU A 467 -8.98 -10.10 10.54
C GLU A 467 -8.81 -9.47 9.15
N LEU A 468 -9.88 -8.91 8.59
CA LEU A 468 -9.89 -8.20 7.30
C LEU A 468 -9.08 -6.89 7.35
N LEU A 469 -8.94 -6.30 8.54
CA LEU A 469 -8.30 -5.00 8.78
C LEU A 469 -7.01 -5.13 9.62
N GLU A 470 -6.35 -6.28 9.62
CA GLU A 470 -5.21 -6.52 10.52
C GLU A 470 -4.05 -5.51 10.37
N ASP A 471 -3.81 -5.08 9.13
CA ASP A 471 -2.74 -4.14 8.76
C ASP A 471 -3.22 -2.68 8.76
N TYR A 472 -4.49 -2.44 9.14
CA TYR A 472 -5.06 -1.11 9.22
C TYR A 472 -4.77 -0.46 10.57
N ALA A 473 -4.73 0.86 10.55
CA ALA A 473 -4.62 1.71 11.71
C ALA A 473 -5.69 2.80 11.70
N LEU A 474 -5.97 3.32 12.90
CA LEU A 474 -6.79 4.50 13.07
C LEU A 474 -5.92 5.76 12.89
N PHE A 475 -6.42 6.70 12.11
CA PHE A 475 -5.84 8.02 11.94
C PHE A 475 -6.83 9.05 12.48
N VAL A 476 -6.34 9.95 13.34
CA VAL A 476 -7.14 11.05 13.91
C VAL A 476 -6.35 12.33 13.73
N LEU A 477 -6.98 13.35 13.16
CA LEU A 477 -6.37 14.65 12.90
C LEU A 477 -7.33 15.80 13.21
N VAL A 478 -6.77 17.00 13.29
CA VAL A 478 -7.50 18.25 13.51
C VAL A 478 -7.37 19.14 12.30
N THR A 479 -8.49 19.66 11.80
CA THR A 479 -8.54 20.73 10.81
C THR A 479 -9.07 22.03 11.41
N GLU A 480 -8.78 23.16 10.78
CA GLU A 480 -9.28 24.47 11.16
C GLU A 480 -9.83 25.25 9.96
N ASN A 481 -10.99 25.88 10.16
CA ASN A 481 -11.61 26.80 9.22
C ASN A 481 -11.22 28.26 9.51
N ASN A 482 -11.46 29.15 8.56
CA ASN A 482 -11.28 30.60 8.73
C ASN A 482 -9.87 31.03 9.18
N VAL A 483 -8.85 30.24 8.79
CA VAL A 483 -7.44 30.51 9.07
C VAL A 483 -6.97 31.67 8.20
N ASP A 484 -6.37 32.67 8.84
CA ASP A 484 -5.76 33.81 8.16
C ASP A 484 -4.54 33.37 7.37
N GLY A 485 -4.44 33.82 6.12
CA GLY A 485 -3.30 33.53 5.26
C GLY A 485 -3.38 34.28 3.94
N HIS A 486 -2.65 33.77 2.96
CA HIS A 486 -2.62 34.35 1.61
C HIS A 486 -2.94 33.32 0.53
N GLN A 487 -3.43 33.78 -0.62
CA GLN A 487 -3.61 32.94 -1.82
C GLN A 487 -3.41 33.77 -3.08
N GLY A 488 -2.88 33.16 -4.15
CA GLY A 488 -2.90 33.75 -5.48
C GLY A 488 -4.32 34.13 -5.95
N ASP A 489 -4.46 35.14 -6.80
CA ASP A 489 -5.72 35.49 -7.47
C ASP A 489 -5.69 35.17 -8.97
N GLU A 490 -6.74 35.55 -9.69
CA GLU A 490 -6.86 35.33 -11.14
C GLU A 490 -5.75 35.97 -11.98
N ASN A 491 -5.11 37.01 -11.46
CA ASN A 491 -4.01 37.73 -12.08
C ASN A 491 -2.63 37.26 -11.59
N GLY A 492 -2.60 36.28 -10.68
CA GLY A 492 -1.39 35.73 -10.08
C GLY A 492 -0.80 36.60 -8.96
N PHE A 493 -1.55 37.58 -8.44
CA PHE A 493 -1.16 38.36 -7.27
C PHE A 493 -1.51 37.62 -5.98
N LEU A 494 -0.66 37.77 -4.97
CA LEU A 494 -0.90 37.20 -3.65
C LEU A 494 -1.80 38.16 -2.86
N VAL A 495 -2.96 37.67 -2.41
CA VAL A 495 -3.96 38.45 -1.65
C VAL A 495 -4.28 37.77 -0.32
N GLU A 496 -4.77 38.55 0.65
CA GLU A 496 -5.27 38.00 1.91
C GLU A 496 -6.45 37.04 1.64
N ALA A 497 -6.45 35.90 2.33
CA ALA A 497 -7.44 34.86 2.17
C ALA A 497 -7.77 34.20 3.51
N LYS A 498 -8.99 33.64 3.56
CA LYS A 498 -9.44 32.77 4.66
C LYS A 498 -9.44 31.33 4.20
N HIS A 499 -8.44 30.58 4.63
CA HIS A 499 -8.31 29.16 4.33
C HIS A 499 -9.32 28.34 5.14
N GLN A 500 -9.74 27.22 4.57
CA GLN A 500 -10.76 26.33 5.10
C GLN A 500 -10.19 24.93 5.21
N ASP A 501 -10.71 24.14 6.14
CA ASP A 501 -10.34 22.74 6.33
C ASP A 501 -8.81 22.52 6.50
N VAL A 502 -8.07 23.53 6.98
CA VAL A 502 -6.59 23.51 7.06
C VAL A 502 -6.15 22.45 8.04
N LEU A 503 -5.34 21.48 7.59
CA LEU A 503 -4.70 20.51 8.48
C LEU A 503 -3.86 21.29 9.50
N ARG A 504 -4.17 21.14 10.79
CA ARG A 504 -3.36 21.73 11.86
C ARG A 504 -2.43 20.72 12.52
N GLY A 505 -2.79 19.44 12.52
CA GLY A 505 -1.91 18.36 12.97
C GLY A 505 -2.63 17.03 13.18
N TYR A 506 -1.83 15.97 13.37
CA TYR A 506 -2.34 14.65 13.72
C TYR A 506 -2.43 14.50 15.25
N VAL A 507 -3.53 13.91 15.72
CA VAL A 507 -3.74 13.49 17.11
C VAL A 507 -3.15 12.09 17.33
N SER A 508 -3.30 11.21 16.34
CA SER A 508 -2.59 9.93 16.27
C SER A 508 -1.19 10.11 15.68
N ASP A 509 -0.41 9.03 15.56
CA ASP A 509 0.78 9.04 14.70
C ASP A 509 0.37 9.28 13.23
N VAL A 510 1.15 10.05 12.48
CA VAL A 510 0.93 10.34 11.05
C VAL A 510 1.00 9.07 10.18
N LYS A 511 1.65 8.01 10.67
CA LYS A 511 1.72 6.68 10.05
C LYS A 511 0.58 5.74 10.46
N GLY A 512 -0.28 6.18 11.38
CA GLY A 512 -1.40 5.43 11.93
C GLY A 512 -1.13 4.94 13.35
N ASP A 513 -2.18 4.91 14.18
CA ASP A 513 -2.10 4.44 15.56
C ASP A 513 -1.79 2.93 15.62
N ASN A 514 -0.56 2.59 16.03
CA ASN A 514 -0.12 1.21 16.19
C ASN A 514 -0.69 0.52 17.43
N ASP A 515 -1.26 1.28 18.37
CA ASP A 515 -1.84 0.80 19.62
C ASP A 515 -3.37 0.68 19.54
N LEU A 516 -3.92 0.53 18.32
CA LEU A 516 -5.34 0.26 18.12
C LEU A 516 -5.66 -1.18 18.57
N VAL A 517 -6.46 -1.31 19.62
CA VAL A 517 -6.88 -2.61 20.15
C VAL A 517 -8.31 -2.92 19.74
N TRP A 518 -8.48 -4.08 19.12
CA TRP A 518 -9.79 -4.62 18.73
C TRP A 518 -10.36 -5.54 19.81
N GLU A 519 -11.57 -5.24 20.27
CA GLU A 519 -12.41 -6.07 21.14
C GLU A 519 -13.42 -6.85 20.29
N GLY A 520 -13.07 -8.09 19.95
CA GLY A 520 -13.77 -8.82 18.89
C GLY A 520 -13.54 -8.15 17.54
N ASP A 521 -14.63 -7.81 16.85
CA ASP A 521 -14.63 -7.09 15.57
C ASP A 521 -14.91 -5.58 15.73
N ASN A 522 -14.81 -5.04 16.96
CA ASN A 522 -15.03 -3.62 17.25
C ASN A 522 -13.80 -3.00 17.90
N PHE A 523 -13.72 -1.68 17.96
CA PHE A 523 -12.70 -0.98 18.74
C PHE A 523 -13.23 0.31 19.36
N THR A 524 -12.57 0.78 20.40
CA THR A 524 -12.75 2.11 20.98
C THR A 524 -11.39 2.63 21.43
N LYS A 525 -11.05 3.86 21.04
CA LYS A 525 -9.77 4.49 21.41
C LYS A 525 -10.02 5.94 21.80
N THR A 526 -9.38 6.37 22.89
CA THR A 526 -9.47 7.74 23.41
C THR A 526 -8.10 8.42 23.33
N TYR A 527 -8.12 9.67 22.90
CA TYR A 527 -6.97 10.55 22.79
C TYR A 527 -7.20 11.82 23.61
N ASP A 528 -6.11 12.40 24.10
CA ASP A 528 -6.09 13.73 24.70
C ASP A 528 -5.20 14.62 23.82
N PHE A 529 -5.73 15.76 23.39
CA PHE A 529 -5.03 16.69 22.49
C PHE A 529 -5.09 18.11 23.05
N ALA A 530 -3.95 18.80 23.05
CA ALA A 530 -3.85 20.18 23.51
C ALA A 530 -3.98 21.14 22.32
N ILE A 531 -4.88 22.11 22.43
CA ILE A 531 -5.13 23.11 21.38
C ILE A 531 -4.12 24.25 21.53
N GLN A 532 -3.37 24.54 20.46
CA GLN A 532 -2.41 25.65 20.48
C GLN A 532 -3.14 27.00 20.68
N ASN A 533 -2.43 27.99 21.22
CA ASN A 533 -3.04 29.22 21.73
C ASN A 533 -3.71 30.08 20.65
N ASP A 534 -3.18 30.06 19.44
CA ASP A 534 -3.64 30.80 18.27
C ASP A 534 -4.85 30.17 17.56
N TRP A 535 -5.16 28.89 17.83
CA TRP A 535 -6.26 28.18 17.17
C TRP A 535 -7.59 28.53 17.81
N LYS A 536 -8.65 28.63 17.00
CA LYS A 536 -10.00 28.99 17.45
C LYS A 536 -10.86 27.72 17.60
N PRO A 537 -11.25 27.31 18.82
CA PRO A 537 -11.97 26.07 19.03
C PRO A 537 -13.28 25.90 18.22
N VAL A 538 -13.98 27.00 17.94
CA VAL A 538 -15.22 27.01 17.13
C VAL A 538 -14.98 26.74 15.65
N ASP A 539 -13.75 26.94 15.17
CA ASP A 539 -13.35 26.71 13.79
C ASP A 539 -12.69 25.32 13.61
N LEU A 540 -12.49 24.56 14.70
CA LEU A 540 -11.82 23.25 14.67
C LEU A 540 -12.80 22.10 14.39
N GLU A 541 -12.34 21.16 13.59
CA GLU A 541 -13.03 19.90 13.29
C GLU A 541 -12.08 18.72 13.49
N ILE A 542 -12.61 17.63 14.06
CA ILE A 542 -11.88 16.36 14.21
C ILE A 542 -12.23 15.49 13.02
N VAL A 543 -11.22 14.96 12.34
CA VAL A 543 -11.38 13.97 11.27
C VAL A 543 -10.78 12.66 11.74
N ALA A 544 -11.51 11.57 11.59
CA ALA A 544 -11.03 10.22 11.87
C ALA A 544 -11.28 9.29 10.69
N PHE A 545 -10.28 8.49 10.33
CA PHE A 545 -10.39 7.53 9.25
C PHE A 545 -9.58 6.26 9.53
N ILE A 546 -9.95 5.17 8.87
CA ILE A 546 -9.25 3.88 8.95
C ILE A 546 -8.63 3.54 7.60
N ALA A 547 -7.32 3.30 7.59
CA ALA A 547 -6.54 3.00 6.40
C ALA A 547 -5.35 2.09 6.77
N PRO A 548 -4.65 1.46 5.82
CA PRO A 548 -3.46 0.68 6.11
C PRO A 548 -2.37 1.50 6.77
N LYS A 549 -1.62 0.86 7.67
CA LYS A 549 -0.45 1.45 8.32
C LYS A 549 0.54 1.92 7.26
N ILE A 550 1.05 3.14 7.41
CA ILE A 550 2.06 3.66 6.49
C ILE A 550 3.42 3.11 6.93
N LYS A 551 3.79 1.98 6.32
CA LYS A 551 5.09 1.32 6.54
C LYS A 551 6.20 1.98 5.71
N GLU A 552 5.87 2.46 4.51
CA GLU A 552 6.81 2.97 3.53
C GLU A 552 6.33 4.30 2.92
N ILE A 553 7.26 5.09 2.37
CA ILE A 553 6.97 6.39 1.73
C ILE A 553 7.17 6.26 0.22
N GLY A 554 6.15 6.60 -0.57
CA GLY A 554 6.25 6.69 -2.03
C GLY A 554 6.36 5.34 -2.76
N VAL A 555 6.02 4.24 -2.10
CA VAL A 555 5.95 2.89 -2.66
C VAL A 555 4.71 2.17 -2.09
N ASN A 556 4.21 1.18 -2.83
CA ASN A 556 3.05 0.36 -2.47
C ASN A 556 1.79 1.21 -2.17
N LEU A 557 1.60 2.29 -2.94
CA LEU A 557 0.53 3.26 -2.69
C LEU A 557 -0.86 2.66 -2.94
N GLU A 558 -0.95 1.63 -3.78
CA GLU A 558 -2.15 0.82 -4.02
C GLU A 558 -2.72 0.23 -2.72
N SER A 559 -1.89 0.07 -1.70
CA SER A 559 -2.30 -0.42 -0.39
C SER A 559 -2.85 0.66 0.54
N LEU A 560 -2.70 1.96 0.26
CA LEU A 560 -2.99 3.01 1.25
C LEU A 560 -4.47 3.45 1.30
N ALA A 561 -5.34 2.76 0.58
CA ALA A 561 -6.72 3.19 0.38
C ALA A 561 -7.52 3.25 1.70
N VAL A 562 -8.17 4.40 1.95
CA VAL A 562 -8.99 4.68 3.12
C VAL A 562 -10.31 3.92 3.01
N GLN A 563 -10.61 3.09 4.01
CA GLN A 563 -11.85 2.33 4.03
C GLN A 563 -13.04 3.16 4.48
N ASN A 564 -12.90 3.96 5.52
CA ASN A 564 -13.99 4.82 5.99
C ASN A 564 -13.43 6.07 6.64
N CYS A 565 -14.25 7.12 6.66
CA CYS A 565 -13.93 8.42 7.22
C CYS A 565 -15.18 8.99 7.91
N VAL A 566 -14.97 9.77 8.95
CA VAL A 566 -15.98 10.60 9.63
C VAL A 566 -15.32 11.87 10.12
N SER A 567 -16.13 12.90 10.36
CA SER A 567 -15.68 14.11 11.04
C SER A 567 -16.74 14.63 12.00
N GLU A 568 -16.30 15.36 13.04
CA GLU A 568 -17.17 16.00 14.02
C GLU A 568 -16.56 17.36 14.45
N PRO A 569 -17.34 18.45 14.45
CA PRO A 569 -16.89 19.73 15.00
C PRO A 569 -16.48 19.63 16.48
N LEU A 570 -15.44 20.38 16.88
CA LEU A 570 -14.99 20.44 18.27
C LEU A 570 -16.02 21.14 19.17
N ALA A 571 -16.48 22.32 18.75
CA ALA A 571 -17.47 23.10 19.47
C ALA A 571 -18.59 23.43 18.48
N LYS A 572 -19.79 22.94 18.76
CA LYS A 572 -21.00 23.43 18.09
C LYS A 572 -21.21 24.87 18.56
N ASP A 573 -21.53 25.77 17.62
CA ASP A 573 -21.76 27.19 17.85
C ASP A 573 -22.46 27.41 19.21
N PRO A 574 -21.95 28.26 20.12
CA PRO A 574 -22.59 28.56 21.40
C PRO A 574 -24.02 29.12 21.28
N ASN A 575 -24.48 29.47 20.07
CA ASN A 575 -25.86 29.88 19.78
C ASN A 575 -26.77 28.75 19.25
N ALA A 576 -26.25 27.53 19.03
CA ALA A 576 -27.05 26.39 18.62
C ALA A 576 -27.76 25.78 19.84
N ILE A 577 -29.09 25.81 19.85
CA ILE A 577 -29.91 25.14 20.87
C ILE A 577 -29.60 23.65 20.85
N GLU A 578 -29.11 23.12 21.97
CA GLU A 578 -28.81 21.71 22.16
C GLU A 578 -30.07 20.85 22.04
N ASN A 579 -30.08 19.93 21.08
CA ASN A 579 -30.63 18.62 21.31
C ASN A 579 -29.45 17.66 21.37
N VAL A 580 -29.22 17.07 22.54
CA VAL A 580 -28.28 15.97 22.70
C VAL A 580 -28.76 14.82 21.80
N ALA A 581 -28.12 14.67 20.64
CA ALA A 581 -28.33 13.51 19.79
C ALA A 581 -27.59 12.31 20.41
N THR A 582 -28.26 11.56 21.28
CA THR A 582 -27.85 10.21 21.64
C THR A 582 -28.19 9.26 20.49
N ASP A 583 -27.41 9.30 19.41
CA ASP A 583 -27.45 8.28 18.36
C ASP A 583 -26.22 7.36 18.49
N LEU A 584 -26.24 6.57 19.57
CA LEU A 584 -25.75 5.20 19.51
C LEU A 584 -26.97 4.35 19.11
N PRO A 585 -26.84 3.30 18.27
CA PRO A 585 -27.92 2.34 18.10
C PRO A 585 -28.24 1.76 19.48
N ALA A 586 -29.38 2.15 20.02
CA ALA A 586 -29.71 1.87 21.41
C ALA A 586 -29.92 0.38 21.59
N LYS A 587 -29.21 -0.24 22.54
CA LYS A 587 -29.32 -1.66 22.86
C LYS A 587 -30.48 -1.86 23.83
N GLU A 588 -31.33 -2.87 23.62
CA GLU A 588 -32.34 -3.26 24.60
C GLU A 588 -31.63 -3.70 25.91
N ILE A 589 -31.90 -2.99 27.01
CA ILE A 589 -31.34 -3.28 28.35
C ILE A 589 -32.37 -3.90 29.30
N GLY A 590 -33.65 -3.83 28.95
CA GLY A 590 -34.70 -4.53 29.69
C GLY A 590 -36.07 -4.40 29.05
N ARG A 591 -36.94 -5.36 29.35
CA ARG A 591 -38.30 -5.44 28.84
C ARG A 591 -39.26 -5.74 29.97
N TYR A 592 -40.44 -5.12 29.94
CA TYR A 592 -41.43 -5.20 31.01
C TYR A 592 -42.83 -5.43 30.48
N ASN A 593 -43.68 -6.11 31.25
CA ASN A 593 -45.12 -6.16 30.98
C ASN A 593 -45.84 -4.90 31.50
N VAL A 594 -47.14 -4.76 31.20
CA VAL A 594 -47.96 -3.61 31.65
C VAL A 594 -48.10 -3.48 33.16
N LYS A 595 -47.74 -4.51 33.94
CA LYS A 595 -47.70 -4.48 35.40
C LYS A 595 -46.33 -4.04 35.95
N GLY A 596 -45.39 -3.66 35.08
CA GLY A 596 -44.04 -3.23 35.46
C GLY A 596 -43.10 -4.38 35.84
N GLN A 597 -43.46 -5.64 35.57
CA GLN A 597 -42.60 -6.79 35.85
C GLN A 597 -41.65 -7.02 34.69
N ARG A 598 -40.37 -7.27 34.98
CA ARG A 598 -39.34 -7.56 33.97
C ARG A 598 -39.60 -8.93 33.32
N ILE A 599 -39.48 -9.01 32.00
CA ILE A 599 -39.68 -10.22 31.20
C ILE A 599 -38.45 -10.46 30.32
N SER A 600 -38.10 -11.72 30.09
CA SER A 600 -36.90 -12.14 29.34
C SER A 600 -37.14 -12.37 27.84
N ALA A 601 -38.40 -12.37 27.40
CA ALA A 601 -38.81 -12.53 26.01
C ALA A 601 -40.13 -11.79 25.74
N PRO A 602 -40.46 -11.48 24.47
CA PRO A 602 -41.73 -10.84 24.11
C PRO A 602 -42.94 -11.68 24.54
N GLN A 603 -43.92 -11.05 25.19
CA GLN A 603 -45.19 -11.67 25.60
C GLN A 603 -46.35 -11.09 24.81
N LYS A 604 -47.40 -11.89 24.53
CA LYS A 604 -48.60 -11.40 23.84
C LYS A 604 -49.22 -10.21 24.59
N GLY A 605 -49.49 -9.12 23.86
CA GLY A 605 -49.97 -7.84 24.40
C GLY A 605 -48.89 -6.75 24.43
N ILE A 606 -49.06 -5.77 25.33
CA ILE A 606 -48.17 -4.61 25.42
C ILE A 606 -46.91 -4.95 26.21
N ASN A 607 -45.76 -4.71 25.59
CA ASN A 607 -44.43 -4.82 26.16
C ASN A 607 -43.83 -3.40 26.24
N ILE A 608 -43.12 -3.09 27.32
CA ILE A 608 -42.37 -1.84 27.50
C ILE A 608 -40.90 -2.19 27.36
N VAL A 609 -40.23 -1.69 26.32
CA VAL A 609 -38.82 -1.99 26.01
C VAL A 609 -37.97 -0.78 26.39
N LYS A 610 -36.98 -0.99 27.25
CA LYS A 610 -36.04 0.03 27.73
C LYS A 610 -34.70 -0.13 27.01
N PHE A 611 -34.19 0.97 26.48
CA PHE A 611 -32.95 1.02 25.72
C PHE A 611 -31.81 1.69 26.50
N SER A 612 -30.57 1.42 26.09
CA SER A 612 -29.34 1.93 26.70
C SER A 612 -29.18 3.45 26.60
N ASP A 613 -29.87 4.09 25.64
CA ASP A 613 -29.93 5.54 25.47
C ASP A 613 -31.00 6.20 26.35
N GLY A 614 -31.69 5.44 27.20
CA GLY A 614 -32.76 5.92 28.07
C GLY A 614 -34.15 5.94 27.43
N LYS A 615 -34.29 5.66 26.12
CA LYS A 615 -35.60 5.57 25.47
C LYS A 615 -36.41 4.39 26.02
N MET A 616 -37.73 4.57 26.10
CA MET A 616 -38.69 3.49 26.33
C MET A 616 -39.70 3.41 25.20
N LEU A 617 -39.86 2.24 24.60
CA LEU A 617 -40.83 1.99 23.53
C LEU A 617 -41.94 1.05 23.98
N LYS A 618 -43.15 1.31 23.48
CA LYS A 618 -44.30 0.43 23.64
C LYS A 618 -44.40 -0.47 22.42
N GLU A 619 -44.16 -1.77 22.61
CA GLU A 619 -44.26 -2.78 21.55
C GLU A 619 -45.51 -3.63 21.75
N ILE A 620 -46.31 -3.80 20.70
CA ILE A 620 -47.53 -4.63 20.72
C ILE A 620 -47.22 -5.95 20.02
N VAL A 621 -47.13 -7.02 20.80
CA VAL A 621 -46.91 -8.38 20.30
C VAL A 621 -48.28 -9.02 20.09
N LYS A 622 -48.61 -9.36 18.85
CA LYS A 622 -49.93 -9.90 18.46
C LYS A 622 -50.15 -11.35 18.89
#